data_AF-A0A3D9CLG2-F1
#
_entry.id   AF-A0A3D9CLG2-F1
#
_cell.length_a   1.000
_cell.length_b   1.000
_cell.length_c   1.000
_cell.angle_alpha   90.00
_cell.angle_beta   90.00
_cell.angle_gamma   90.00
#
_symmetry.space_group_name_H-M   'P 1'
#
loop_
_entity.id
_entity.type
_entity.pdbx_description
1 polymer ?
#
loop_
_entity_poly.entity_id
_entity_poly.type
_entity_poly.pdbx_seq_one_letter_code
_entity_poly.pdbx_strand_id
1 'polypeptide(L)'
;MKKLFIIFALAFSHFFNVYGQKEKFDQLFEKYQEVEGVTSIKIAKPMFGMLSSLNIDDSQLDQIKPLLSKINGLKILITENPEKINTVEGRRVQSNLSQLSKDVASYVKNLNYSEIMSVNNSGAKVKFLSSEAKNGMLDDLLLSIDGGSGESIFVMLDGKLSMDDVNKIINSSDTKKNPITNTRNNITSENNSSYLNGEARNVGDFSGIHVSTGVNVVFKQENPTNVKVIADADKLQYIITKVENGTLKVYVDNKGTKNLKFKNISVNVSSPKMDNIKTSSGANFTVVNTIQENNMTIDASSGSNIHGDFKISNTADINASSGSNLRIGVNTRDITVKSSSGSSMTLGGKAVSGTIDISSGAVCNAEDLKLNSLETEATSGGNLSVSVSDRLKVRASSGGLVRYKGRPEIDSNISKTSGGTLKPID
;
A
#
# COMPACT_ATOMS: atom_id res chain seq x y z
N MET A 1 45.36 7.57 -56.21
CA MET A 1 44.74 8.48 -55.21
C MET A 1 43.21 8.38 -55.10
N LYS A 2 42.45 8.14 -56.18
CA LYS A 2 40.97 8.02 -56.10
C LYS A 2 40.45 6.79 -55.31
N LYS A 3 41.17 5.65 -55.32
CA LYS A 3 40.77 4.45 -54.56
C LYS A 3 41.03 4.54 -53.05
N LEU A 4 41.94 5.42 -52.60
CA LEU A 4 42.27 5.59 -51.18
C LEU A 4 41.25 6.49 -50.45
N PHE A 5 40.67 7.47 -51.16
CA PHE A 5 39.61 8.34 -50.66
C PHE A 5 38.28 7.60 -50.43
N ILE A 6 37.97 6.60 -51.26
CA ILE A 6 36.75 5.79 -51.12
C ILE A 6 36.84 4.89 -49.88
N ILE A 7 38.03 4.37 -49.56
CA ILE A 7 38.27 3.55 -48.37
C ILE A 7 38.21 4.41 -47.09
N PHE A 8 38.72 5.65 -47.12
CA PHE A 8 38.63 6.59 -45.99
C PHE A 8 37.18 7.08 -45.76
N ALA A 9 36.40 7.29 -46.83
CA ALA A 9 34.98 7.67 -46.73
C ALA A 9 34.10 6.53 -46.19
N LEU A 10 34.42 5.27 -46.53
CA LEU A 10 33.74 4.08 -45.98
C LEU A 10 34.15 3.79 -44.53
N ALA A 11 35.39 4.09 -44.13
CA ALA A 11 35.82 3.96 -42.74
C ALA A 11 35.18 5.03 -41.82
N PHE A 12 34.97 6.25 -42.33
CA PHE A 12 34.32 7.32 -41.55
C PHE A 12 32.79 7.20 -41.48
N SER A 13 32.12 6.55 -42.44
CA SER A 13 30.67 6.36 -42.39
C SER A 13 30.23 5.39 -41.27
N HIS A 14 31.11 4.51 -40.80
CA HIS A 14 30.84 3.65 -39.64
C HIS A 14 31.02 4.35 -38.29
N PHE A 15 31.80 5.44 -38.21
CA PHE A 15 31.96 6.20 -36.96
C PHE A 15 30.81 7.18 -36.68
N PHE A 16 30.11 7.69 -37.70
CA PHE A 16 28.97 8.60 -37.50
C PHE A 16 27.66 7.91 -37.08
N ASN A 17 27.54 6.59 -37.24
CA ASN A 17 26.32 5.87 -36.90
C ASN A 17 26.13 5.65 -35.39
N VAL A 18 27.20 5.71 -34.59
CA VAL A 18 27.15 5.45 -33.14
C VAL A 18 26.86 6.73 -32.35
N TYR A 19 27.35 7.90 -32.79
CA TYR A 19 27.11 9.17 -32.09
C TYR A 19 25.76 9.84 -32.41
N GLY A 20 25.15 9.54 -33.56
CA GLY A 20 23.88 10.16 -33.98
C GLY A 20 22.62 9.63 -33.31
N GLN A 21 22.71 8.63 -32.42
CA GLN A 21 21.54 7.98 -31.80
C GLN A 21 21.16 8.62 -30.46
N LYS A 22 22.16 9.05 -29.68
CA LYS A 22 22.00 9.79 -28.42
C LYS A 22 21.42 11.18 -28.64
N GLU A 23 21.91 11.91 -29.65
CA GLU A 23 21.36 13.23 -30.03
C GLU A 23 19.89 13.15 -30.44
N LYS A 24 19.45 12.06 -31.06
CA LYS A 24 18.06 11.91 -31.51
C LYS A 24 17.07 11.67 -30.36
N PHE A 25 17.45 10.94 -29.31
CA PHE A 25 16.59 10.85 -28.12
C PHE A 25 16.57 12.19 -27.39
N ASP A 26 17.70 12.88 -27.34
CA ASP A 26 17.81 14.17 -26.67
C ASP A 26 16.95 15.22 -27.37
N GLN A 27 16.95 15.23 -28.71
CA GLN A 27 16.05 16.04 -29.53
C GLN A 27 14.58 15.66 -29.32
N LEU A 28 14.26 14.36 -29.24
CA LEU A 28 12.90 13.89 -28.97
C LEU A 28 12.43 14.33 -27.58
N PHE A 29 13.27 14.13 -26.57
CA PHE A 29 13.01 14.57 -25.21
C PHE A 29 12.83 16.09 -25.16
N GLU A 30 13.72 16.86 -25.76
CA GLU A 30 13.63 18.32 -25.78
C GLU A 30 12.39 18.83 -26.49
N LYS A 31 11.99 18.20 -27.60
CA LYS A 31 10.79 18.54 -28.35
C LYS A 31 9.50 18.34 -27.54
N TYR A 32 9.48 17.34 -26.66
CA TYR A 32 8.26 16.90 -25.98
C TYR A 32 8.23 17.15 -24.47
N GLN A 33 9.35 17.51 -23.84
CA GLN A 33 9.42 17.70 -22.38
C GLN A 33 8.50 18.81 -21.84
N GLU A 34 8.12 19.77 -22.68
CA GLU A 34 7.24 20.89 -22.33
C GLU A 34 5.84 20.78 -22.98
N VAL A 35 5.53 19.65 -23.61
CA VAL A 35 4.23 19.46 -24.28
C VAL A 35 3.16 19.11 -23.25
N GLU A 36 2.02 19.78 -23.35
CA GLU A 36 0.83 19.51 -22.54
C GLU A 36 0.39 18.04 -22.66
N GLY A 37 0.20 17.36 -21.52
CA GLY A 37 -0.11 15.92 -21.46
C GLY A 37 1.11 14.99 -21.44
N VAL A 38 2.32 15.54 -21.37
CA VAL A 38 3.57 14.79 -21.24
C VAL A 38 4.23 15.09 -19.89
N THR A 39 4.45 14.05 -19.09
CA THR A 39 5.27 14.14 -17.87
C THR A 39 6.71 13.81 -18.24
N SER A 40 7.64 14.74 -18.01
CA SER A 40 9.06 14.59 -18.31
C SER A 40 9.91 14.61 -17.03
N ILE A 41 10.81 13.63 -16.88
CA ILE A 41 11.75 13.55 -15.76
C ILE A 41 13.16 13.41 -16.33
N LYS A 42 14.09 14.28 -15.89
CA LYS A 42 15.50 14.23 -16.28
C LYS A 42 16.37 14.21 -15.04
N ILE A 43 17.10 13.12 -14.87
CA ILE A 43 18.10 12.96 -13.82
C ILE A 43 19.48 12.96 -14.47
N ALA A 44 20.34 13.87 -14.03
CA ALA A 44 21.70 14.00 -14.54
C ALA A 44 22.73 13.29 -13.63
N LYS A 45 23.91 13.00 -14.19
CA LYS A 45 25.05 12.37 -13.53
C LYS A 45 25.37 12.88 -12.12
N PRO A 46 25.37 14.19 -11.82
CA PRO A 46 25.69 14.67 -10.48
C PRO A 46 24.75 14.11 -9.39
N MET A 47 23.47 13.88 -9.72
CA MET A 47 22.52 13.29 -8.78
C MET A 47 22.85 11.82 -8.51
N PHE A 48 23.22 11.05 -9.53
CA PHE A 48 23.67 9.65 -9.35
C PHE A 48 24.99 9.58 -8.55
N GLY A 49 25.90 10.52 -8.78
CA GLY A 49 27.09 10.69 -7.95
C GLY A 49 26.73 10.94 -6.48
N MET A 50 25.78 11.85 -6.22
CA MET A 50 25.29 12.10 -4.87
C MET A 50 24.67 10.85 -4.24
N LEU A 51 23.77 10.17 -4.94
CA LEU A 51 23.13 8.93 -4.47
C LEU A 51 24.15 7.82 -4.17
N SER A 52 25.18 7.66 -5.01
CA SER A 52 26.24 6.69 -4.75
C SER A 52 27.17 7.07 -3.59
N SER A 53 27.19 8.34 -3.19
CA SER A 53 27.94 8.83 -2.02
C SER A 53 27.16 8.77 -0.71
N LEU A 54 25.84 8.54 -0.75
CA LEU A 54 25.04 8.37 0.45
C LEU A 54 25.36 7.01 1.10
N ASN A 55 25.74 7.06 2.38
CA ASN A 55 25.81 5.86 3.22
C ASN A 55 24.44 5.65 3.85
N ILE A 56 23.66 4.79 3.23
CA ILE A 56 22.37 4.32 3.74
C ILE A 56 22.59 2.86 4.10
N ASP A 57 22.34 2.49 5.36
CA ASP A 57 22.39 1.09 5.83
C ASP A 57 21.21 0.31 5.25
N ASP A 58 21.32 -0.05 3.98
CA ASP A 58 20.36 -0.88 3.27
C ASP A 58 21.11 -1.92 2.42
N SER A 59 20.97 -3.19 2.80
CA SER A 59 21.57 -4.34 2.12
C SER A 59 21.18 -4.48 0.64
N GLN A 60 20.10 -3.83 0.21
CA GLN A 60 19.67 -3.77 -1.19
C GLN A 60 20.33 -2.60 -1.93
N LEU A 61 20.50 -1.45 -1.27
CA LEU A 61 21.17 -0.30 -1.86
C LEU A 61 22.64 -0.61 -2.14
N ASP A 62 23.30 -1.38 -1.27
CA ASP A 62 24.68 -1.84 -1.49
C ASP A 62 24.86 -2.66 -2.77
N GLN A 63 23.81 -3.36 -3.23
CA GLN A 63 23.86 -4.14 -4.47
C GLN A 63 23.76 -3.27 -5.73
N ILE A 64 23.04 -2.15 -5.64
CA ILE A 64 22.82 -1.23 -6.76
C ILE A 64 23.77 -0.02 -6.74
N LYS A 65 24.43 0.28 -5.62
CA LYS A 65 25.45 1.34 -5.49
C LYS A 65 26.56 1.27 -6.55
N PRO A 66 27.11 0.08 -6.89
CA PRO A 66 28.07 -0.05 -8.00
C PRO A 66 27.48 0.33 -9.36
N LEU A 67 26.17 0.13 -9.55
CA LEU A 67 25.45 0.48 -10.80
C LEU A 67 25.21 1.97 -10.91
N LEU A 68 24.88 2.64 -9.80
CA LEU A 68 24.65 4.10 -9.77
C LEU A 68 25.86 4.88 -10.29
N SER A 69 27.08 4.38 -10.05
CA SER A 69 28.31 5.00 -10.55
C SER A 69 28.50 4.90 -12.07
N LYS A 70 27.80 3.95 -12.71
CA LYS A 70 27.88 3.67 -14.16
C LYS A 70 26.79 4.38 -14.97
N ILE A 71 25.85 5.02 -14.29
CA ILE A 71 24.74 5.77 -14.90
C ILE A 71 25.16 7.24 -15.06
N ASN A 72 25.11 7.73 -16.30
CA ASN A 72 25.34 9.12 -16.63
C ASN A 72 24.03 9.94 -16.61
N GLY A 73 22.88 9.30 -16.79
CA GLY A 73 21.60 9.98 -16.73
C GLY A 73 20.40 9.05 -16.87
N LEU A 74 19.24 9.54 -16.45
CA LEU A 74 17.95 8.90 -16.66
C LEU A 74 16.98 9.93 -17.22
N LYS A 75 16.29 9.58 -18.30
CA LYS A 75 15.25 10.41 -18.90
C LYS A 75 13.97 9.59 -19.00
N ILE A 76 12.86 10.15 -18.56
CA ILE A 76 11.54 9.51 -18.59
C ILE A 76 10.57 10.45 -19.27
N LEU A 77 9.81 9.93 -20.24
CA LEU A 77 8.63 10.57 -20.82
C LEU A 77 7.42 9.67 -20.57
N ILE A 78 6.37 10.23 -19.98
CA ILE A 78 5.10 9.55 -19.76
C ILE A 78 4.03 10.33 -20.51
N THR A 79 3.23 9.64 -21.31
CA THR A 79 2.10 10.20 -22.03
C THR A 79 0.81 9.61 -21.50
N GLU A 80 -0.20 10.45 -21.39
CA GLU A 80 -1.42 10.16 -20.65
C GLU A 80 -2.60 10.67 -21.46
N ASN A 81 -3.73 9.98 -21.40
CA ASN A 81 -4.91 10.43 -22.13
C ASN A 81 -5.47 11.74 -21.55
N PRO A 82 -5.87 12.70 -22.41
CA PRO A 82 -6.41 13.96 -21.94
C PRO A 82 -7.79 13.74 -21.29
N GLU A 83 -8.00 14.30 -20.09
CA GLU A 83 -9.23 14.12 -19.30
C GLU A 83 -10.52 14.60 -20.00
N LYS A 84 -10.40 15.45 -21.04
CA LYS A 84 -11.52 16.05 -21.77
C LYS A 84 -11.47 15.78 -23.28
N ILE A 85 -11.37 14.52 -23.70
CA ILE A 85 -11.28 14.10 -25.12
C ILE A 85 -12.31 14.79 -26.04
N ASN A 86 -13.50 15.13 -25.52
CA ASN A 86 -14.59 15.73 -26.30
C ASN A 86 -14.49 17.26 -26.53
N THR A 87 -13.53 17.96 -25.90
CA THR A 87 -13.33 19.40 -26.10
C THR A 87 -12.34 19.68 -27.24
N VAL A 88 -12.34 20.89 -27.78
CA VAL A 88 -11.37 21.32 -28.82
C VAL A 88 -9.93 21.20 -28.29
N GLU A 89 -9.73 21.57 -27.04
CA GLU A 89 -8.44 21.46 -26.34
C GLU A 89 -8.02 20.00 -26.15
N GLY A 90 -8.92 19.12 -25.67
CA GLY A 90 -8.61 17.70 -25.50
C GLY A 90 -8.30 16.97 -26.80
N ARG A 91 -8.97 17.33 -27.91
CA ARG A 91 -8.63 16.80 -29.25
C ARG A 91 -7.25 17.26 -29.74
N ARG A 92 -6.86 18.51 -29.43
CA ARG A 92 -5.53 19.04 -29.76
C ARG A 92 -4.45 18.30 -28.97
N VAL A 93 -4.64 18.12 -27.66
CA VAL A 93 -3.73 17.35 -26.81
C VAL A 93 -3.61 15.90 -27.30
N GLN A 94 -4.73 15.23 -27.59
CA GLN A 94 -4.74 13.87 -28.15
C GLN A 94 -3.93 13.78 -29.46
N SER A 95 -4.04 14.78 -30.34
CA SER A 95 -3.30 14.80 -31.60
C SER A 95 -1.79 14.93 -31.39
N ASN A 96 -1.36 15.74 -30.41
CA ASN A 96 0.05 15.89 -30.05
C ASN A 96 0.62 14.61 -29.43
N LEU A 97 -0.13 13.94 -28.56
CA LEU A 97 0.26 12.68 -27.93
C LEU A 97 0.34 11.54 -28.95
N SER A 98 -0.62 11.50 -29.89
CA SER A 98 -0.60 10.55 -31.00
C SER A 98 0.60 10.78 -31.93
N GLN A 99 1.00 12.05 -32.13
CA GLN A 99 2.20 12.38 -32.89
C GLN A 99 3.48 11.99 -32.14
N LEU A 100 3.55 12.21 -30.83
CA LEU A 100 4.67 11.75 -29.99
C LEU A 100 4.81 10.24 -30.06
N SER A 101 3.72 9.47 -29.89
CA SER A 101 3.75 8.02 -30.03
C SER A 101 4.29 7.56 -31.40
N LYS A 102 3.87 8.22 -32.49
CA LYS A 102 4.40 7.96 -33.84
C LYS A 102 5.88 8.33 -33.99
N ASP A 103 6.29 9.48 -33.48
CA ASP A 103 7.67 9.95 -33.52
C ASP A 103 8.58 9.02 -32.71
N VAL A 104 8.11 8.51 -31.57
CA VAL A 104 8.85 7.53 -30.77
C VAL A 104 8.89 6.17 -31.45
N ALA A 105 7.78 5.69 -32.01
CA ALA A 105 7.77 4.44 -32.78
C ALA A 105 8.71 4.51 -34.00
N SER A 106 8.75 5.66 -34.67
CA SER A 106 9.69 5.94 -35.75
C SER A 106 11.13 6.01 -35.24
N TYR A 107 11.38 6.66 -34.10
CA TYR A 107 12.68 6.71 -33.45
C TYR A 107 13.17 5.29 -33.14
N VAL A 108 12.39 4.49 -32.42
CA VAL A 108 12.69 3.09 -32.08
C VAL A 108 12.95 2.24 -33.33
N LYS A 109 12.17 2.42 -34.40
CA LYS A 109 12.36 1.69 -35.66
C LYS A 109 13.64 2.09 -36.41
N ASN A 110 14.08 3.34 -36.27
CA ASN A 110 15.23 3.90 -36.97
C ASN A 110 16.52 3.88 -36.12
N LEU A 111 16.46 3.34 -34.91
CA LEU A 111 17.63 3.05 -34.09
C LEU A 111 18.27 1.73 -34.53
N ASN A 112 19.61 1.68 -34.56
CA ASN A 112 20.33 0.41 -34.66
C ASN A 112 20.42 -0.26 -33.28
N TYR A 113 19.29 -0.37 -32.59
CA TYR A 113 19.20 -1.02 -31.28
C TYR A 113 18.72 -2.46 -31.48
N SER A 114 19.32 -3.38 -30.72
CA SER A 114 18.84 -4.76 -30.63
C SER A 114 17.72 -4.84 -29.61
N GLU A 115 16.60 -5.49 -29.97
CA GLU A 115 15.55 -5.84 -29.01
C GLU A 115 16.08 -6.99 -28.14
N ILE A 116 16.34 -6.70 -26.87
CA ILE A 116 16.86 -7.67 -25.90
C ILE A 116 15.71 -8.53 -25.36
N MET A 117 14.58 -7.88 -25.09
CA MET A 117 13.41 -8.52 -24.51
C MET A 117 12.16 -7.76 -24.93
N SER A 118 11.09 -8.49 -25.26
CA SER A 118 9.76 -7.90 -25.34
C SER A 118 8.74 -8.77 -24.62
N VAL A 119 7.78 -8.10 -24.00
CA VAL A 119 6.67 -8.71 -23.27
C VAL A 119 5.39 -8.08 -23.77
N ASN A 120 4.40 -8.90 -24.11
CA ASN A 120 3.08 -8.44 -24.54
C ASN A 120 2.03 -9.03 -23.60
N ASN A 121 1.26 -8.18 -22.93
CA ASN A 121 0.22 -8.63 -22.00
C ASN A 121 -0.99 -7.68 -22.02
N SER A 122 -2.18 -8.21 -22.31
CA SER A 122 -3.46 -7.50 -22.16
C SER A 122 -3.54 -6.15 -22.90
N GLY A 123 -2.86 -6.01 -24.04
CA GLY A 123 -2.82 -4.76 -24.82
C GLY A 123 -1.63 -3.85 -24.53
N ALA A 124 -0.87 -4.11 -23.46
CA ALA A 124 0.37 -3.40 -23.16
C ALA A 124 1.59 -4.13 -23.76
N LYS A 125 2.42 -3.40 -24.51
CA LYS A 125 3.65 -3.91 -25.14
C LYS A 125 4.88 -3.28 -24.51
N VAL A 126 5.66 -4.08 -23.81
CA VAL A 126 6.93 -3.71 -23.18
C VAL A 126 8.08 -4.15 -24.07
N LYS A 127 9.06 -3.27 -24.30
CA LYS A 127 10.28 -3.54 -25.07
C LYS A 127 11.50 -3.01 -24.33
N PHE A 128 12.52 -3.86 -24.22
CA PHE A 128 13.87 -3.50 -23.80
C PHE A 128 14.78 -3.51 -25.01
N LEU A 129 15.41 -2.37 -25.26
CA LEU A 129 16.23 -2.11 -26.44
C LEU A 129 17.58 -1.56 -25.95
N SER A 130 18.67 -1.94 -26.61
CA SER A 130 19.98 -1.36 -26.36
C SER A 130 20.78 -1.29 -27.64
N SER A 131 21.75 -0.37 -27.71
CA SER A 131 22.70 -0.37 -28.82
C SER A 131 23.55 -1.64 -28.82
N GLU A 132 24.03 -2.08 -29.99
CA GLU A 132 24.78 -3.34 -30.15
C GLU A 132 25.84 -3.54 -29.06
N ALA A 133 25.80 -4.71 -28.42
CA ALA A 133 26.77 -5.11 -27.40
C ALA A 133 28.17 -5.24 -28.01
N LYS A 134 28.99 -4.19 -27.92
CA LYS A 134 30.43 -4.30 -28.22
C LYS A 134 31.13 -4.86 -27.00
N ASN A 135 31.66 -6.08 -27.11
CA ASN A 135 32.38 -6.78 -26.04
C ASN A 135 31.56 -7.03 -24.77
N GLY A 136 30.24 -7.30 -24.90
CA GLY A 136 29.38 -7.61 -23.74
C GLY A 136 29.00 -6.38 -22.88
N MET A 137 29.32 -5.17 -23.34
CA MET A 137 28.84 -3.92 -22.76
C MET A 137 27.73 -3.33 -23.61
N LEU A 138 26.65 -2.95 -22.95
CA LEU A 138 25.49 -2.24 -23.48
C LEU A 138 25.70 -0.75 -23.26
N ASP A 139 25.74 0.00 -24.36
CA ASP A 139 25.69 1.46 -24.33
C ASP A 139 24.21 1.86 -24.43
N ASP A 140 23.71 2.51 -23.38
CA ASP A 140 22.34 2.98 -23.21
C ASP A 140 21.26 1.86 -23.19
N LEU A 141 20.32 1.98 -22.25
CA LEU A 141 19.17 1.08 -22.16
C LEU A 141 17.87 1.86 -22.36
N LEU A 142 17.12 1.48 -23.38
CA LEU A 142 15.82 2.05 -23.68
C LEU A 142 14.71 1.06 -23.31
N LEU A 143 13.83 1.49 -22.43
CA LEU A 143 12.58 0.81 -22.10
C LEU A 143 11.42 1.59 -22.73
N SER A 144 10.61 0.88 -23.49
CA SER A 144 9.38 1.39 -24.08
C SER A 144 8.20 0.55 -23.62
N ILE A 145 7.18 1.19 -23.06
CA ILE A 145 5.92 0.58 -22.66
C ILE A 145 4.82 1.31 -23.42
N ASP A 146 4.15 0.61 -24.32
CA ASP A 146 2.96 1.09 -25.01
C ASP A 146 1.74 0.48 -24.32
N GLY A 147 0.93 1.29 -23.64
CA GLY A 147 -0.28 0.84 -22.92
C GLY A 147 -1.51 0.73 -23.82
N GLY A 148 -1.41 1.15 -25.09
CA GLY A 148 -2.55 1.32 -25.96
C GLY A 148 -3.34 2.62 -25.68
N SER A 149 -4.15 3.03 -26.65
CA SER A 149 -5.08 4.16 -26.51
C SER A 149 -4.46 5.53 -26.19
N GLY A 150 -3.16 5.75 -26.39
CA GLY A 150 -2.48 7.05 -26.16
C GLY A 150 -1.59 7.12 -24.92
N GLU A 151 -1.65 6.09 -24.06
CA GLU A 151 -0.80 5.96 -22.89
C GLU A 151 0.52 5.26 -23.24
N SER A 152 1.65 5.87 -22.88
CA SER A 152 2.96 5.30 -23.15
C SER A 152 3.99 5.80 -22.14
N ILE A 153 4.92 4.92 -21.77
CA ILE A 153 6.08 5.24 -20.94
C ILE A 153 7.35 4.95 -21.73
N PHE A 154 8.22 5.93 -21.79
CA PHE A 154 9.54 5.82 -22.41
C PHE A 154 10.60 6.17 -21.38
N VAL A 155 11.52 5.25 -21.12
CA VAL A 155 12.62 5.43 -20.18
C VAL A 155 13.92 5.18 -20.91
N MET A 156 14.81 6.18 -20.91
CA MET A 156 16.18 6.06 -21.40
C MET A 156 17.14 6.16 -20.24
N LEU A 157 17.95 5.12 -20.06
CA LEU A 157 19.04 5.06 -19.10
C LEU A 157 20.35 5.22 -19.86
N ASP A 158 21.00 6.37 -19.69
CA ASP A 158 22.30 6.68 -20.28
C ASP A 158 23.39 6.12 -19.35
N GLY A 159 24.16 5.17 -19.85
CA GLY A 159 25.17 4.48 -19.05
C GLY A 159 25.82 3.33 -19.79
N LYS A 160 26.95 2.88 -19.25
CA LYS A 160 27.66 1.70 -19.74
C LYS A 160 27.38 0.54 -18.80
N LEU A 161 26.53 -0.38 -19.24
CA LEU A 161 26.09 -1.50 -18.42
C LEU A 161 26.59 -2.81 -19.02
N SER A 162 27.25 -3.65 -18.22
CA SER A 162 27.50 -5.02 -18.64
C SER A 162 26.22 -5.85 -18.60
N MET A 163 26.20 -7.00 -19.28
CA MET A 163 25.10 -7.96 -19.12
C MET A 163 24.94 -8.43 -17.67
N ASP A 164 26.02 -8.50 -16.89
CA ASP A 164 25.96 -8.81 -15.46
C ASP A 164 25.29 -7.69 -14.66
N ASP A 165 25.51 -6.43 -15.04
CA ASP A 165 24.85 -5.27 -14.43
C ASP A 165 23.35 -5.30 -14.73
N VAL A 166 22.96 -5.61 -15.97
CA VAL A 166 21.54 -5.78 -16.35
C VAL A 166 20.91 -6.96 -15.62
N ASN A 167 21.61 -8.10 -15.52
CA ASN A 167 21.15 -9.24 -14.72
C ASN A 167 20.97 -8.87 -13.25
N LYS A 168 21.81 -8.00 -12.67
CA LYS A 168 21.61 -7.52 -11.30
C LYS A 168 20.38 -6.63 -11.16
N ILE A 169 20.07 -5.80 -12.16
CA ILE A 169 18.84 -4.98 -12.18
C ILE A 169 17.59 -5.85 -12.28
N ILE A 170 17.64 -6.89 -13.12
CA ILE A 170 16.54 -7.84 -13.28
C ILE A 170 16.41 -8.69 -12.01
N ASN A 171 17.50 -9.27 -11.52
CA ASN A 171 17.52 -10.21 -10.39
C ASN A 171 17.47 -9.56 -9.01
N SER A 172 17.72 -8.25 -8.88
CA SER A 172 17.37 -7.51 -7.65
C SER A 172 15.85 -7.49 -7.42
N SER A 173 15.07 -7.89 -8.43
CA SER A 173 13.63 -8.12 -8.35
C SER A 173 13.26 -9.59 -8.09
N ASP A 174 14.19 -10.54 -8.25
CA ASP A 174 13.93 -11.97 -8.11
C ASP A 174 14.18 -12.47 -6.68
N THR A 175 13.07 -12.63 -5.98
CA THR A 175 12.98 -13.35 -4.71
C THR A 175 13.07 -14.85 -4.95
N LYS A 176 13.95 -15.55 -4.23
CA LYS A 176 13.84 -17.00 -4.10
C LYS A 176 12.57 -17.34 -3.30
N LYS A 177 11.58 -17.90 -4.04
CA LYS A 177 10.39 -18.67 -3.64
C LYS A 177 9.15 -17.91 -3.11
N ASN A 178 8.22 -17.56 -4.01
CA ASN A 178 6.86 -18.18 -4.11
C ASN A 178 6.08 -17.62 -5.31
N PRO A 179 5.09 -18.37 -5.88
CA PRO A 179 4.70 -18.24 -7.28
C PRO A 179 3.62 -17.19 -7.55
N ILE A 180 3.80 -16.49 -8.68
CA ILE A 180 2.81 -15.80 -9.52
C ILE A 180 2.06 -14.63 -8.85
N THR A 181 2.56 -13.43 -9.09
CA THR A 181 1.71 -12.23 -9.18
C THR A 181 2.19 -11.37 -10.34
N ASN A 182 1.38 -11.29 -11.39
CA ASN A 182 1.55 -10.35 -12.49
C ASN A 182 1.55 -8.91 -11.96
N THR A 183 2.72 -8.27 -11.93
CA THR A 183 2.86 -6.83 -11.71
C THR A 183 2.31 -6.08 -12.92
N ARG A 184 1.01 -5.74 -12.87
CA ARG A 184 0.46 -4.59 -13.60
C ARG A 184 0.84 -3.34 -12.80
N ASN A 185 1.95 -2.70 -13.15
CA ASN A 185 2.24 -1.34 -12.70
C ASN A 185 1.29 -0.38 -13.43
N ASN A 186 0.18 -0.06 -12.79
CA ASN A 186 -0.72 0.99 -13.21
C ASN A 186 -0.13 2.34 -12.75
N ILE A 187 0.78 2.89 -13.54
CA ILE A 187 1.12 4.31 -13.47
C ILE A 187 0.02 5.01 -14.27
N THR A 188 -1.14 5.19 -13.64
CA THR A 188 -2.17 6.12 -14.10
C THR A 188 -2.00 7.40 -13.31
N SER A 189 -1.46 8.35 -14.03
CA SER A 189 -1.63 9.77 -13.84
C SER A 189 -3.08 10.25 -13.90
N GLU A 190 -3.48 10.96 -12.85
CA GLU A 190 -4.56 11.94 -12.91
C GLU A 190 -4.01 13.24 -12.34
N ASN A 191 -4.24 14.35 -13.02
CA ASN A 191 -3.63 15.64 -12.70
C ASN A 191 -4.65 16.55 -12.00
N ASN A 192 -4.18 17.10 -10.88
CA ASN A 192 -4.63 18.35 -10.27
C ASN A 192 -6.05 18.42 -9.71
N SER A 193 -6.20 17.69 -8.62
CA SER A 193 -6.55 18.38 -7.37
C SER A 193 -5.50 18.03 -6.32
N SER A 194 -5.01 19.01 -5.55
CA SER A 194 -3.86 18.88 -4.63
C SER A 194 -4.10 18.01 -3.39
N TYR A 195 -4.92 16.96 -3.52
CA TYR A 195 -5.43 16.11 -2.46
C TYR A 195 -5.58 14.62 -2.85
N LEU A 196 -5.10 14.16 -4.03
CA LEU A 196 -5.34 12.78 -4.51
C LEU A 196 -4.13 11.88 -4.84
N ASN A 197 -2.88 12.35 -4.71
CA ASN A 197 -1.71 11.47 -4.87
C ASN A 197 -1.14 11.03 -3.52
N GLY A 198 -1.52 9.84 -3.09
CA GLY A 198 -0.93 9.22 -1.91
C GLY A 198 0.52 8.76 -2.14
N GLU A 199 1.38 8.96 -1.14
CA GLU A 199 2.78 8.56 -1.14
C GLU A 199 2.91 7.07 -0.77
N ALA A 200 3.52 6.28 -1.65
CA ALA A 200 3.89 4.90 -1.34
C ALA A 200 5.01 4.89 -0.28
N ARG A 201 4.88 4.04 0.72
CA ARG A 201 5.84 3.87 1.82
C ARG A 201 6.44 2.48 1.71
N ASN A 202 7.76 2.42 1.57
CA ASN A 202 8.47 1.16 1.66
C ASN A 202 8.60 0.79 3.15
N VAL A 203 7.99 -0.32 3.55
CA VAL A 203 8.02 -0.84 4.91
C VAL A 203 8.35 -2.32 4.85
N GLY A 204 8.98 -2.85 5.90
CA GLY A 204 9.18 -4.29 6.02
C GLY A 204 7.88 -5.06 6.21
N ASP A 205 7.97 -6.39 6.27
CA ASP A 205 6.81 -7.23 6.56
C ASP A 205 6.30 -7.04 8.00
N PHE A 206 5.00 -7.15 8.17
CA PHE A 206 4.34 -7.07 9.47
C PHE A 206 3.11 -7.97 9.50
N SER A 207 2.82 -8.49 10.69
CA SER A 207 1.55 -9.15 11.02
C SER A 207 0.73 -8.36 12.05
N GLY A 208 1.32 -7.35 12.68
CA GLY A 208 0.61 -6.43 13.56
C GLY A 208 0.50 -5.02 12.97
N ILE A 209 -0.50 -4.26 13.42
CA ILE A 209 -0.61 -2.83 13.15
C ILE A 209 -1.01 -2.03 14.39
N HIS A 210 -0.39 -0.87 14.57
CA HIS A 210 -0.74 0.09 15.60
C HIS A 210 -1.02 1.45 14.96
N VAL A 211 -2.27 1.91 15.05
CA VAL A 211 -2.73 3.18 14.47
C VAL A 211 -3.07 4.16 15.58
N SER A 212 -2.53 5.37 15.52
CA SER A 212 -2.83 6.39 16.52
C SER A 212 -2.91 7.81 15.94
N THR A 213 -3.29 8.75 16.80
CA THR A 213 -3.26 10.20 16.53
C THR A 213 -4.17 10.62 15.37
N GLY A 214 -5.42 10.15 15.38
CA GLY A 214 -6.45 10.58 14.43
C GLY A 214 -6.24 10.11 12.99
N VAL A 215 -5.35 9.16 12.73
CA VAL A 215 -5.13 8.61 11.39
C VAL A 215 -6.27 7.64 11.03
N ASN A 216 -6.75 7.74 9.79
CA ASN A 216 -7.66 6.76 9.20
C ASN A 216 -6.85 5.71 8.44
N VAL A 217 -7.00 4.44 8.79
CA VAL A 217 -6.39 3.32 8.06
C VAL A 217 -7.47 2.48 7.42
N VAL A 218 -7.26 2.17 6.14
CA VAL A 218 -8.06 1.21 5.39
C VAL A 218 -7.18 0.02 5.10
N PHE A 219 -7.49 -1.12 5.71
CA PHE A 219 -6.72 -2.34 5.62
C PHE A 219 -7.40 -3.38 4.73
N LYS A 220 -6.61 -4.05 3.90
CA LYS A 220 -7.03 -5.19 3.08
C LYS A 220 -6.03 -6.34 3.25
N GLN A 221 -6.50 -7.51 3.67
CA GLN A 221 -5.63 -8.69 3.74
C GLN A 221 -5.41 -9.22 2.33
N GLU A 222 -4.22 -8.98 1.76
CA GLU A 222 -3.84 -9.43 0.42
C GLU A 222 -2.31 -9.40 0.22
N ASN A 223 -1.86 -10.04 -0.85
CA ASN A 223 -0.49 -9.94 -1.33
C ASN A 223 -0.40 -8.92 -2.48
N PRO A 224 0.68 -8.12 -2.57
CA PRO A 224 1.80 -8.02 -1.63
C PRO A 224 1.54 -7.04 -0.47
N THR A 225 2.47 -6.99 0.50
CA THR A 225 2.52 -5.92 1.50
C THR A 225 2.66 -4.56 0.80
N ASN A 226 1.78 -3.60 1.10
CA ASN A 226 1.81 -2.26 0.52
C ASN A 226 1.27 -1.23 1.51
N VAL A 227 1.87 -0.05 1.54
CA VAL A 227 1.42 1.08 2.35
C VAL A 227 1.39 2.33 1.49
N LYS A 228 0.23 2.99 1.40
CA LYS A 228 0.05 4.24 0.66
C LYS A 228 -0.62 5.29 1.55
N VAL A 229 0.08 6.40 1.77
CA VAL A 229 -0.36 7.51 2.64
C VAL A 229 -0.98 8.61 1.79
N ILE A 230 -2.26 8.91 2.00
CA ILE A 230 -3.02 9.97 1.34
C ILE A 230 -3.25 11.10 2.36
N ALA A 231 -2.59 12.23 2.16
CA ALA A 231 -2.75 13.42 2.97
C ALA A 231 -2.34 14.68 2.19
N ASP A 232 -2.45 15.84 2.82
CA ASP A 232 -1.95 17.10 2.26
C ASP A 232 -0.44 16.97 1.93
N ALA A 233 -0.03 17.34 0.72
CA ALA A 233 1.34 17.10 0.22
C ALA A 233 2.43 17.71 1.12
N ASP A 234 2.19 18.88 1.69
CA ASP A 234 3.08 19.59 2.61
C ASP A 234 3.18 18.92 4.00
N LYS A 235 2.26 18.00 4.30
CA LYS A 235 2.13 17.35 5.61
C LYS A 235 2.40 15.85 5.60
N LEU A 236 2.67 15.25 4.44
CA LEU A 236 3.02 13.83 4.32
C LEU A 236 4.16 13.43 5.26
N GLN A 237 5.16 14.31 5.43
CA GLN A 237 6.32 14.12 6.31
C GLN A 237 6.01 13.98 7.81
N TYR A 238 4.80 14.35 8.25
CA TYR A 238 4.36 14.21 9.64
C TYR A 238 3.67 12.87 9.89
N ILE A 239 3.35 12.12 8.84
CA ILE A 239 2.71 10.80 8.94
C ILE A 239 3.81 9.75 8.95
N ILE A 240 4.04 9.17 10.12
CA ILE A 240 5.05 8.15 10.33
C ILE A 240 4.46 6.78 9.99
N THR A 241 5.19 6.02 9.17
CA THR A 241 4.91 4.62 8.84
C THR A 241 6.20 3.85 9.02
N LYS A 242 6.28 3.03 10.07
CA LYS A 242 7.49 2.25 10.37
C LYS A 242 7.12 0.92 10.98
N VAL A 243 7.88 -0.13 10.65
CA VAL A 243 7.70 -1.44 11.27
C VAL A 243 8.69 -1.57 12.43
N GLU A 244 8.16 -1.87 13.62
CA GLU A 244 8.95 -2.17 14.80
C GLU A 244 8.42 -3.46 15.41
N ASN A 245 9.28 -4.46 15.63
CA ASN A 245 8.93 -5.77 16.19
C ASN A 245 7.75 -6.45 15.45
N GLY A 246 7.76 -6.43 14.11
CA GLY A 246 6.71 -7.04 13.30
C GLY A 246 5.36 -6.30 13.32
N THR A 247 5.30 -5.11 13.92
CA THR A 247 4.11 -4.25 13.97
C THR A 247 4.33 -2.98 13.17
N LEU A 248 3.47 -2.71 12.18
CA LEU A 248 3.43 -1.43 11.48
C LEU A 248 2.84 -0.35 12.39
N LYS A 249 3.63 0.66 12.75
CA LYS A 249 3.18 1.86 13.47
C LYS A 249 2.80 2.94 12.47
N VAL A 250 1.56 3.42 12.56
CA VAL A 250 1.00 4.49 11.72
C VAL A 250 0.46 5.60 12.62
N TYR A 251 1.13 6.75 12.64
CA TYR A 251 0.74 7.86 13.51
C TYR A 251 1.21 9.21 12.98
N VAL A 252 0.59 10.29 13.48
CA VAL A 252 1.08 11.65 13.24
C VAL A 252 2.11 12.04 14.30
N ASP A 253 3.29 12.45 13.85
CA ASP A 253 4.32 13.13 14.64
C ASP A 253 4.33 14.61 14.26
N ASN A 254 4.04 15.50 15.21
CA ASN A 254 4.00 16.93 14.94
C ASN A 254 5.38 17.57 14.78
N LYS A 255 6.48 16.86 15.11
CA LYS A 255 7.87 17.37 15.07
C LYS A 255 8.04 18.75 15.71
N GLY A 256 7.26 19.04 16.76
CA GLY A 256 7.27 20.33 17.46
C GLY A 256 6.41 21.45 16.82
N THR A 257 5.76 21.20 15.68
CA THR A 257 4.84 22.15 15.05
C THR A 257 3.53 22.26 15.85
N LYS A 258 3.19 23.49 16.27
CA LYS A 258 1.92 23.79 16.95
C LYS A 258 0.77 23.85 15.94
N ASN A 259 -0.41 23.41 16.37
CA ASN A 259 -1.66 23.49 15.59
C ASN A 259 -1.63 22.78 14.23
N LEU A 260 -0.89 21.68 14.13
CA LEU A 260 -0.90 20.85 12.92
C LEU A 260 -2.31 20.28 12.70
N LYS A 261 -2.95 20.73 11.61
CA LYS A 261 -4.27 20.26 11.19
C LYS A 261 -4.15 19.69 9.78
N PHE A 262 -4.81 18.57 9.57
CA PHE A 262 -4.93 17.95 8.26
C PHE A 262 -6.36 18.13 7.76
N LYS A 263 -6.53 18.37 6.47
CA LYS A 263 -7.86 18.31 5.86
C LYS A 263 -8.33 16.86 5.76
N ASN A 264 -7.46 16.00 5.25
CA ASN A 264 -7.68 14.56 5.14
C ASN A 264 -6.39 13.81 5.54
N ILE A 265 -6.55 12.70 6.25
CA ILE A 265 -5.45 11.76 6.55
C ILE A 265 -6.02 10.36 6.34
N SER A 266 -5.52 9.64 5.34
CA SER A 266 -5.89 8.26 5.09
C SER A 266 -4.67 7.45 4.73
N VAL A 267 -4.55 6.22 5.22
CA VAL A 267 -3.46 5.31 4.90
C VAL A 267 -4.06 3.99 4.45
N ASN A 268 -3.85 3.64 3.19
CA ASN A 268 -4.23 2.35 2.65
C ASN A 268 -3.11 1.35 2.93
N VAL A 269 -3.46 0.21 3.52
CA VAL A 269 -2.50 -0.82 3.93
C VAL A 269 -2.96 -2.17 3.42
N SER A 270 -2.05 -2.93 2.80
CA SER A 270 -2.23 -4.35 2.54
C SER A 270 -1.09 -5.17 3.15
N SER A 271 -1.43 -6.38 3.61
CA SER A 271 -0.46 -7.40 4.06
C SER A 271 -1.11 -8.78 3.98
N PRO A 272 -0.35 -9.86 3.69
CA PRO A 272 -0.87 -11.22 3.75
C PRO A 272 -1.35 -11.65 5.14
N LYS A 273 -0.80 -11.05 6.20
CA LYS A 273 -1.09 -11.44 7.58
C LYS A 273 -1.52 -10.23 8.40
N MET A 274 -2.45 -10.46 9.30
CA MET A 274 -2.88 -9.47 10.28
C MET A 274 -3.40 -10.20 11.52
N ASP A 275 -2.53 -10.47 12.50
CA ASP A 275 -2.86 -11.17 13.74
C ASP A 275 -3.07 -10.22 14.95
N ASN A 276 -2.65 -8.96 14.83
CA ASN A 276 -2.72 -7.99 15.92
C ASN A 276 -3.10 -6.59 15.43
N ILE A 277 -4.21 -6.03 15.93
CA ILE A 277 -4.68 -4.68 15.58
C ILE A 277 -4.77 -3.85 16.85
N LYS A 278 -4.02 -2.76 16.93
CA LYS A 278 -4.08 -1.78 18.00
C LYS A 278 -4.47 -0.42 17.47
N THR A 279 -5.45 0.23 18.09
CA THR A 279 -5.87 1.59 17.75
C THR A 279 -5.96 2.47 18.99
N SER A 280 -5.52 3.73 18.88
CA SER A 280 -5.66 4.69 19.97
C SER A 280 -5.84 6.13 19.48
N SER A 281 -6.12 7.03 20.42
CA SER A 281 -6.07 8.49 20.21
C SER A 281 -6.90 8.96 19.00
N GLY A 282 -8.16 8.52 18.93
CA GLY A 282 -9.10 8.91 17.88
C GLY A 282 -8.81 8.33 16.50
N ALA A 283 -7.91 7.34 16.37
CA ALA A 283 -7.66 6.66 15.11
C ALA A 283 -8.85 5.84 14.63
N ASN A 284 -8.96 5.65 13.32
CA ASN A 284 -9.97 4.79 12.69
C ASN A 284 -9.28 3.67 11.93
N PHE A 285 -9.74 2.44 12.13
CA PHE A 285 -9.24 1.27 11.39
C PHE A 285 -10.40 0.52 10.75
N THR A 286 -10.41 0.48 9.42
CA THR A 286 -11.46 -0.17 8.62
C THR A 286 -10.86 -1.33 7.85
N VAL A 287 -11.45 -2.50 7.99
CA VAL A 287 -11.10 -3.70 7.23
C VAL A 287 -12.02 -3.82 6.02
N VAL A 288 -11.44 -3.94 4.83
CA VAL A 288 -12.20 -4.00 3.56
C VAL A 288 -12.70 -5.42 3.24
N ASN A 289 -11.91 -6.44 3.55
CA ASN A 289 -12.23 -7.84 3.31
C ASN A 289 -12.02 -8.67 4.58
N THR A 290 -12.74 -9.77 4.73
CA THR A 290 -12.64 -10.61 5.94
C THR A 290 -11.20 -11.06 6.21
N ILE A 291 -10.68 -10.69 7.39
CA ILE A 291 -9.36 -11.14 7.85
C ILE A 291 -9.46 -12.60 8.28
N GLN A 292 -8.52 -13.42 7.81
CA GLN A 292 -8.41 -14.84 8.12
C GLN A 292 -7.09 -15.10 8.84
N GLU A 293 -7.18 -15.57 10.08
CA GLU A 293 -6.02 -15.91 10.91
C GLU A 293 -6.30 -17.09 11.83
N ASN A 294 -5.25 -17.60 12.47
CA ASN A 294 -5.43 -18.60 13.52
C ASN A 294 -5.83 -17.97 14.85
N ASN A 295 -5.12 -16.94 15.27
CA ASN A 295 -5.39 -16.18 16.47
C ASN A 295 -5.43 -14.69 16.12
N MET A 296 -6.20 -13.93 16.87
CA MET A 296 -6.38 -12.49 16.64
C MET A 296 -6.40 -11.76 17.97
N THR A 297 -5.66 -10.67 18.07
CA THR A 297 -5.77 -9.68 19.14
C THR A 297 -6.22 -8.34 18.56
N ILE A 298 -7.26 -7.74 19.14
CA ILE A 298 -7.78 -6.43 18.75
C ILE A 298 -7.88 -5.56 19.99
N ASP A 299 -7.09 -4.49 20.06
CA ASP A 299 -7.07 -3.53 21.16
C ASP A 299 -7.47 -2.14 20.66
N ALA A 300 -8.53 -1.56 21.23
CA ALA A 300 -8.96 -0.19 20.95
C ALA A 300 -9.03 0.64 22.23
N SER A 301 -8.51 1.86 22.19
CA SER A 301 -8.54 2.77 23.32
C SER A 301 -8.67 4.24 22.92
N SER A 302 -9.00 5.09 23.90
CA SER A 302 -8.90 6.55 23.77
C SER A 302 -9.67 7.10 22.57
N GLY A 303 -10.94 6.71 22.46
CA GLY A 303 -11.87 7.18 21.42
C GLY A 303 -11.58 6.67 20.00
N SER A 304 -10.75 5.64 19.83
CA SER A 304 -10.53 5.03 18.52
C SER A 304 -11.73 4.21 18.02
N ASN A 305 -11.80 3.99 16.71
CA ASN A 305 -12.85 3.20 16.09
C ASN A 305 -12.27 2.04 15.27
N ILE A 306 -12.89 0.86 15.37
CA ILE A 306 -12.56 -0.31 14.55
C ILE A 306 -13.82 -0.84 13.88
N HIS A 307 -13.74 -1.09 12.58
CA HIS A 307 -14.79 -1.74 11.80
C HIS A 307 -14.23 -2.85 10.92
N GLY A 308 -14.80 -4.06 10.98
CA GLY A 308 -14.32 -5.16 10.14
C GLY A 308 -14.95 -6.51 10.42
N ASP A 309 -14.71 -7.44 9.51
CA ASP A 309 -15.10 -8.85 9.63
C ASP A 309 -13.88 -9.76 9.77
N PHE A 310 -13.98 -10.78 10.63
CA PHE A 310 -12.90 -11.66 11.01
C PHE A 310 -13.35 -13.11 11.05
N LYS A 311 -12.54 -13.99 10.46
CA LYS A 311 -12.71 -15.45 10.51
C LYS A 311 -11.45 -16.04 11.13
N ILE A 312 -11.54 -16.32 12.42
CA ILE A 312 -10.42 -16.71 13.27
C ILE A 312 -10.57 -18.20 13.60
N SER A 313 -9.57 -19.03 13.29
CA SER A 313 -9.76 -20.49 13.42
C SER A 313 -9.77 -20.97 14.87
N ASN A 314 -9.10 -20.25 15.79
CA ASN A 314 -8.87 -20.69 17.15
C ASN A 314 -9.35 -19.69 18.22
N THR A 315 -8.65 -18.58 18.43
CA THR A 315 -8.96 -17.64 19.54
C THR A 315 -8.94 -16.19 19.08
N ALA A 316 -9.97 -15.43 19.44
CA ALA A 316 -10.03 -13.98 19.24
C ALA A 316 -10.09 -13.26 20.61
N ASP A 317 -9.15 -12.35 20.87
CA ASP A 317 -9.10 -11.49 22.05
C ASP A 317 -9.41 -10.05 21.63
N ILE A 318 -10.50 -9.47 22.14
CA ILE A 318 -11.01 -8.16 21.74
C ILE A 318 -11.17 -7.27 22.97
N ASN A 319 -10.36 -6.22 23.06
CA ASN A 319 -10.36 -5.27 24.16
C ASN A 319 -10.76 -3.86 23.69
N ALA A 320 -11.67 -3.22 24.42
CA ALA A 320 -12.14 -1.87 24.20
C ALA A 320 -12.07 -1.06 25.50
N SER A 321 -11.57 0.18 25.43
CA SER A 321 -11.48 1.05 26.61
C SER A 321 -11.54 2.53 26.28
N SER A 322 -11.80 3.35 27.30
CA SER A 322 -11.70 4.82 27.23
C SER A 322 -12.46 5.43 26.04
N GLY A 323 -13.75 5.07 25.92
CA GLY A 323 -14.64 5.61 24.89
C GLY A 323 -14.40 5.10 23.46
N SER A 324 -13.62 4.04 23.25
CA SER A 324 -13.47 3.43 21.92
C SER A 324 -14.76 2.79 21.41
N ASN A 325 -14.94 2.73 20.09
CA ASN A 325 -16.10 2.12 19.43
C ASN A 325 -15.70 1.00 18.47
N LEU A 326 -16.22 -0.20 18.66
CA LEU A 326 -15.90 -1.35 17.82
C LEU A 326 -17.18 -1.90 17.18
N ARG A 327 -17.18 -2.09 15.85
CA ARG A 327 -18.24 -2.78 15.11
C ARG A 327 -17.64 -3.93 14.32
N ILE A 328 -17.73 -5.14 14.90
CA ILE A 328 -16.96 -6.29 14.46
C ILE A 328 -17.87 -7.50 14.17
N GLY A 329 -17.74 -8.09 12.99
CA GLY A 329 -18.22 -9.44 12.72
C GLY A 329 -17.12 -10.46 12.99
N VAL A 330 -17.36 -11.48 13.81
CA VAL A 330 -16.34 -12.46 14.18
C VAL A 330 -16.89 -13.89 14.18
N ASN A 331 -16.19 -14.77 13.45
CA ASN A 331 -16.40 -16.21 13.51
C ASN A 331 -15.16 -16.87 14.11
N THR A 332 -15.28 -17.49 15.29
CA THR A 332 -14.16 -18.10 16.01
C THR A 332 -14.57 -19.34 16.80
N ARG A 333 -13.60 -20.10 17.33
CA ARG A 333 -13.87 -21.15 18.30
C ARG A 333 -14.02 -20.53 19.70
N ASP A 334 -13.00 -19.86 20.18
CA ASP A 334 -13.03 -19.12 21.45
C ASP A 334 -12.96 -17.61 21.22
N ILE A 335 -13.73 -16.86 22.01
CA ILE A 335 -13.68 -15.40 22.05
C ILE A 335 -13.49 -14.90 23.48
N THR A 336 -12.60 -13.95 23.68
CA THR A 336 -12.48 -13.16 24.91
C THR A 336 -12.76 -11.71 24.59
N VAL A 337 -13.63 -11.08 25.36
CA VAL A 337 -14.01 -9.68 25.18
C VAL A 337 -13.87 -8.94 26.50
N LYS A 338 -13.15 -7.81 26.48
CA LYS A 338 -13.13 -6.89 27.63
C LYS A 338 -13.52 -5.50 27.20
N SER A 339 -14.49 -4.90 27.88
CA SER A 339 -14.97 -3.54 27.60
C SER A 339 -15.00 -2.73 28.89
N SER A 340 -14.39 -1.54 28.90
CA SER A 340 -14.32 -0.70 30.11
C SER A 340 -14.30 0.81 29.82
N SER A 341 -14.52 1.61 30.85
CA SER A 341 -14.37 3.08 30.80
C SER A 341 -15.16 3.72 29.66
N GLY A 342 -16.45 3.38 29.57
CA GLY A 342 -17.39 3.96 28.61
C GLY A 342 -17.17 3.56 27.14
N SER A 343 -16.41 2.50 26.84
CA SER A 343 -16.32 1.95 25.48
C SER A 343 -17.65 1.35 25.02
N SER A 344 -17.85 1.31 23.70
CA SER A 344 -19.02 0.73 23.06
C SER A 344 -18.61 -0.32 22.04
N MET A 345 -19.19 -1.51 22.11
CA MET A 345 -18.90 -2.61 21.20
C MET A 345 -20.21 -3.15 20.61
N THR A 346 -20.21 -3.41 19.30
CA THR A 346 -21.23 -4.17 18.59
C THR A 346 -20.55 -5.37 17.95
N LEU A 347 -20.93 -6.57 18.37
CA LEU A 347 -20.36 -7.84 17.91
C LEU A 347 -21.43 -8.69 17.23
N GLY A 348 -21.08 -9.25 16.06
CA GLY A 348 -21.90 -10.22 15.34
C GLY A 348 -21.11 -11.47 14.95
N GLY A 349 -21.80 -12.53 14.51
CA GLY A 349 -21.15 -13.74 13.97
C GLY A 349 -21.40 -14.97 14.84
N LYS A 350 -20.37 -15.81 15.02
CA LYS A 350 -20.47 -17.09 15.74
C LYS A 350 -19.23 -17.39 16.56
N ALA A 351 -19.40 -17.87 17.78
CA ALA A 351 -18.33 -18.44 18.59
C ALA A 351 -18.83 -19.68 19.34
N VAL A 352 -17.93 -20.64 19.63
CA VAL A 352 -18.29 -21.82 20.42
C VAL A 352 -18.30 -21.44 21.90
N SER A 353 -17.20 -20.89 22.39
CA SER A 353 -17.03 -20.48 23.79
C SER A 353 -16.68 -19.00 23.89
N GLY A 354 -17.22 -18.32 24.90
CA GLY A 354 -16.93 -16.92 25.16
C GLY A 354 -16.59 -16.63 26.63
N THR A 355 -15.71 -15.67 26.84
CA THR A 355 -15.56 -14.94 28.11
C THR A 355 -15.74 -13.45 27.85
N ILE A 356 -16.69 -12.80 28.53
CA ILE A 356 -17.00 -11.38 28.32
C ILE A 356 -17.02 -10.62 29.65
N ASP A 357 -16.06 -9.71 29.83
CA ASP A 357 -15.94 -8.86 31.01
C ASP A 357 -16.25 -7.40 30.67
N ILE A 358 -17.25 -6.81 31.33
CA ILE A 358 -17.71 -5.45 31.05
C ILE A 358 -17.79 -4.66 32.34
N SER A 359 -17.16 -3.48 32.36
CA SER A 359 -17.09 -2.65 33.56
C SER A 359 -17.15 -1.15 33.25
N SER A 360 -17.29 -0.35 34.30
CA SER A 360 -17.09 1.11 34.28
C SER A 360 -17.89 1.81 33.17
N GLY A 361 -19.20 1.52 33.13
CA GLY A 361 -20.15 2.14 32.20
C GLY A 361 -19.99 1.75 30.72
N ALA A 362 -19.18 0.73 30.41
CA ALA A 362 -19.05 0.24 29.05
C ALA A 362 -20.29 -0.53 28.57
N VAL A 363 -20.51 -0.54 27.26
CA VAL A 363 -21.64 -1.21 26.60
C VAL A 363 -21.12 -2.22 25.57
N CYS A 364 -21.67 -3.43 25.59
CA CYS A 364 -21.41 -4.44 24.57
C CYS A 364 -22.74 -5.02 24.07
N ASN A 365 -23.04 -4.80 22.79
CA ASN A 365 -24.19 -5.34 22.09
C ASN A 365 -23.74 -6.52 21.22
N ALA A 366 -23.90 -7.73 21.74
CA ALA A 366 -23.50 -8.99 21.11
C ALA A 366 -24.70 -9.91 20.85
N GLU A 367 -25.89 -9.33 20.58
CA GLU A 367 -27.12 -10.08 20.29
C GLU A 367 -27.02 -10.85 18.97
N ASP A 368 -26.25 -10.33 18.01
CA ASP A 368 -25.99 -10.94 16.71
C ASP A 368 -24.79 -11.91 16.73
N LEU A 369 -24.09 -12.03 17.86
CA LEU A 369 -23.02 -12.99 18.07
C LEU A 369 -23.59 -14.24 18.75
N LYS A 370 -23.70 -15.33 17.99
CA LYS A 370 -24.24 -16.60 18.49
C LYS A 370 -23.14 -17.37 19.23
N LEU A 371 -23.33 -17.56 20.53
CA LEU A 371 -22.44 -18.32 21.41
C LEU A 371 -23.11 -19.63 21.86
N ASN A 372 -22.35 -20.73 21.91
CA ASN A 372 -22.86 -21.94 22.55
C ASN A 372 -22.75 -21.81 24.07
N SER A 373 -21.55 -21.48 24.56
CA SER A 373 -21.25 -21.31 25.98
C SER A 373 -20.64 -19.95 26.26
N LEU A 374 -21.06 -19.29 27.34
CA LEU A 374 -20.56 -17.98 27.76
C LEU A 374 -20.35 -17.92 29.27
N GLU A 375 -19.17 -17.45 29.68
CA GLU A 375 -18.92 -16.91 31.02
C GLU A 375 -18.83 -15.39 30.94
N THR A 376 -19.56 -14.66 31.78
CA THR A 376 -19.57 -13.21 31.74
C THR A 376 -19.61 -12.56 33.11
N GLU A 377 -18.89 -11.45 33.23
CA GLU A 377 -18.91 -10.57 34.39
C GLU A 377 -19.28 -9.13 33.98
N ALA A 378 -20.34 -8.58 34.59
CA ALA A 378 -20.77 -7.19 34.40
C ALA A 378 -20.73 -6.44 35.74
N THR A 379 -19.86 -5.44 35.85
CA THR A 379 -19.69 -4.65 37.09
C THR A 379 -19.69 -3.15 36.82
N SER A 380 -19.79 -2.34 37.87
CA SER A 380 -19.61 -0.87 37.80
C SER A 380 -20.40 -0.20 36.66
N GLY A 381 -21.68 -0.55 36.52
CA GLY A 381 -22.56 -0.01 35.48
C GLY A 381 -22.35 -0.56 34.06
N GLY A 382 -21.55 -1.62 33.89
CA GLY A 382 -21.36 -2.29 32.61
C GLY A 382 -22.65 -2.92 32.07
N ASN A 383 -22.88 -2.84 30.76
CA ASN A 383 -24.11 -3.31 30.11
C ASN A 383 -23.81 -4.26 28.95
N LEU A 384 -24.23 -5.51 29.08
CA LEU A 384 -24.11 -6.56 28.07
C LEU A 384 -25.49 -6.93 27.52
N SER A 385 -25.62 -7.02 26.20
CA SER A 385 -26.64 -7.83 25.55
C SER A 385 -25.96 -8.98 24.78
N VAL A 386 -26.46 -10.22 24.89
CA VAL A 386 -25.81 -11.38 24.25
C VAL A 386 -26.79 -12.48 23.82
N SER A 387 -26.40 -13.36 22.90
CA SER A 387 -27.19 -14.52 22.44
C SER A 387 -26.46 -15.83 22.73
N VAL A 388 -27.05 -16.70 23.54
CA VAL A 388 -26.41 -17.94 24.03
C VAL A 388 -27.36 -19.13 23.91
N SER A 389 -26.89 -20.27 23.40
CA SER A 389 -27.73 -21.45 23.18
C SER A 389 -27.65 -22.52 24.28
N ASP A 390 -26.47 -22.82 24.81
CA ASP A 390 -26.25 -24.03 25.62
C ASP A 390 -26.05 -23.71 27.10
N ARG A 391 -25.01 -22.93 27.45
CA ARG A 391 -24.66 -22.62 28.85
C ARG A 391 -24.29 -21.15 29.05
N LEU A 392 -24.88 -20.52 30.05
CA LEU A 392 -24.63 -19.13 30.40
C LEU A 392 -24.27 -19.02 31.90
N LYS A 393 -23.00 -18.73 32.18
CA LYS A 393 -22.51 -18.43 33.52
C LYS A 393 -22.37 -16.91 33.70
N VAL A 394 -23.07 -16.34 34.68
CA VAL A 394 -23.19 -14.87 34.82
C VAL A 394 -22.81 -14.41 36.22
N ARG A 395 -21.98 -13.36 36.27
CA ARG A 395 -21.76 -12.54 37.46
C ARG A 395 -22.19 -11.10 37.16
N ALA A 396 -23.04 -10.53 38.02
CA ALA A 396 -23.40 -9.13 37.91
C ALA A 396 -23.48 -8.44 39.28
N SER A 397 -22.82 -7.29 39.41
CA SER A 397 -22.77 -6.50 40.66
C SER A 397 -22.56 -5.02 40.34
N SER A 398 -22.64 -4.15 41.35
CA SER A 398 -22.30 -2.71 41.23
C SER A 398 -22.98 -2.02 40.04
N GLY A 399 -24.29 -2.26 39.85
CA GLY A 399 -25.08 -1.70 38.74
C GLY A 399 -24.90 -2.38 37.39
N GLY A 400 -24.15 -3.49 37.31
CA GLY A 400 -23.95 -4.25 36.07
C GLY A 400 -25.25 -4.90 35.57
N LEU A 401 -25.44 -4.89 34.25
CA LEU A 401 -26.63 -5.39 33.58
C LEU A 401 -26.25 -6.38 32.48
N VAL A 402 -26.76 -7.60 32.57
CA VAL A 402 -26.68 -8.60 31.51
C VAL A 402 -28.07 -8.88 30.97
N ARG A 403 -28.24 -8.69 29.66
CA ARG A 403 -29.41 -9.11 28.89
C ARG A 403 -29.01 -10.28 27.99
N TYR A 404 -29.83 -11.32 27.94
CA TYR A 404 -29.53 -12.50 27.15
C TYR A 404 -30.70 -12.95 26.29
N LYS A 405 -30.39 -13.51 25.12
CA LYS A 405 -31.33 -14.17 24.21
C LYS A 405 -30.98 -15.66 24.12
N GLY A 406 -31.99 -16.50 23.89
CA GLY A 406 -31.84 -17.95 23.75
C GLY A 406 -32.40 -18.72 24.94
N ARG A 407 -32.10 -20.02 25.01
CA ARG A 407 -32.57 -20.92 26.08
C ARG A 407 -31.41 -21.73 26.71
N PRO A 408 -30.35 -21.07 27.22
CA PRO A 408 -29.22 -21.76 27.84
C PRO A 408 -29.58 -22.29 29.24
N GLU A 409 -28.80 -23.25 29.73
CA GLU A 409 -28.69 -23.56 31.15
C GLU A 409 -27.97 -22.40 31.85
N ILE A 410 -28.59 -21.81 32.87
CA ILE A 410 -28.09 -20.59 33.53
C ILE A 410 -27.52 -20.92 34.90
N ASP A 411 -26.25 -20.56 35.10
CA ASP A 411 -25.57 -20.49 36.40
C ASP A 411 -25.31 -19.01 36.71
N SER A 412 -25.93 -18.46 37.76
CA SER A 412 -25.87 -17.01 37.98
C SER A 412 -25.57 -16.63 39.44
N ASN A 413 -24.71 -15.62 39.58
CA ASN A 413 -24.39 -14.96 40.84
C ASN A 413 -24.63 -13.45 40.68
N ILE A 414 -25.82 -13.00 41.10
CA ILE A 414 -26.29 -11.63 40.91
C ILE A 414 -26.40 -10.92 42.26
N SER A 415 -25.55 -9.92 42.48
CA SER A 415 -25.58 -9.08 43.69
C SER A 415 -26.64 -8.00 43.55
N LYS A 416 -27.88 -8.32 43.96
CA LYS A 416 -29.01 -7.37 43.94
C LYS A 416 -28.80 -6.16 44.85
N THR A 417 -28.12 -6.33 45.98
CA THR A 417 -27.82 -5.25 46.93
C THR A 417 -26.88 -4.19 46.37
N SER A 418 -26.02 -4.57 45.42
CA SER A 418 -25.15 -3.64 44.69
C SER A 418 -25.73 -3.23 43.32
N GLY A 419 -26.98 -3.60 43.00
CA GLY A 419 -27.65 -3.19 41.76
C GLY A 419 -27.39 -4.07 40.54
N GLY A 420 -26.79 -5.26 40.70
CA GLY A 420 -26.61 -6.21 39.61
C GLY A 420 -27.94 -6.74 39.04
N THR A 421 -28.00 -6.93 37.72
CA THR A 421 -29.23 -7.31 37.01
C THR A 421 -28.98 -8.33 35.90
N LEU A 422 -29.83 -9.34 35.80
CA LEU A 422 -29.90 -10.31 34.69
C LEU A 422 -31.33 -10.35 34.13
N LYS A 423 -31.50 -10.20 32.81
CA LYS A 423 -32.82 -10.17 32.14
C LYS A 423 -32.82 -10.92 30.80
N PRO A 424 -33.88 -11.68 30.46
CA PRO A 424 -34.04 -12.18 29.10
C PRO A 424 -34.41 -11.04 28.11
N ILE A 425 -34.13 -11.27 26.83
CA ILE A 425 -34.58 -10.47 25.67
C ILE A 425 -35.52 -11.35 24.85
N ASP A 426 -36.64 -10.79 24.40
CA ASP A 426 -37.65 -11.49 23.60
C ASP A 426 -37.17 -11.89 22.18
#